data_AF-A0A9E2XVX6-F1
#
_entry.id   AF-A0A9E2XVX6-F1
#
_cell.length_a   1.000
_cell.length_b   1.000
_cell.length_c   1.000
_cell.angle_alpha   90.00
_cell.angle_beta   90.00
_cell.angle_gamma   90.00
#
_symmetry.space_group_name_H-M   'P 1'
#
loop_
_entity.id
_entity.type
_entity.pdbx_description
1 polymer ?
#
loop_
_entity_poly.entity_id
_entity_poly.type
_entity_poly.pdbx_seq_one_letter_code
_entity_poly.pdbx_strand_id
1 'polypeptide(L)'
;MNAETIFAPATAAGRAAVAVLRLSGPDARRAVTLLAGALPPARVAQRRRLIDPQSGEALDDGLVLWFPAPRSATGEDVGELHLHGSRAVLAAVMEVLSRLGLRLAEPGEFTRRAFLNGKLDLLQAEAIADLTAAETKAQRRQAMRQLGGELGDVYHGWRDRLTRILAHLEAAIDFPDE
;
A
#
# COMPACT_ATOMS: atom_id res chain seq x y z
N MET A 1 12.80 10.70 5.99
CA MET A 1 13.50 9.77 5.07
C MET A 1 13.02 10.09 3.67
N ASN A 2 13.93 10.39 2.75
CA ASN A 2 13.58 10.63 1.35
C ASN A 2 13.27 9.27 0.72
N ALA A 3 12.01 8.83 0.83
CA ALA A 3 11.62 7.47 0.46
C ALA A 3 11.68 7.32 -1.06
N GLU A 4 12.43 6.34 -1.56
CA GLU A 4 12.44 5.97 -2.97
C GLU A 4 11.03 5.57 -3.42
N THR A 5 10.72 5.81 -4.70
CA THR A 5 9.45 5.36 -5.28
C THR A 5 9.55 3.90 -5.72
N ILE A 6 8.62 3.09 -5.22
CA ILE A 6 8.54 1.67 -5.52
C ILE A 6 7.41 1.34 -6.46
N PHE A 7 7.53 0.23 -7.19
CA PHE A 7 6.43 -0.37 -7.94
C PHE A 7 6.44 -1.90 -7.85
N ALA A 8 5.27 -2.53 -8.01
CA ALA A 8 5.15 -3.97 -8.22
C ALA A 8 3.78 -4.34 -8.81
N PRO A 9 3.63 -5.52 -9.44
CA PRO A 9 2.34 -6.13 -9.67
C PRO A 9 1.59 -6.32 -8.34
N ALA A 10 0.33 -5.90 -8.28
CA ALA A 10 -0.57 -6.02 -7.13
C ALA A 10 -1.63 -7.12 -7.33
N THR A 11 -1.58 -7.84 -8.45
CA THR A 11 -2.42 -9.00 -8.76
C THR A 11 -1.59 -10.28 -8.84
N ALA A 12 -2.24 -11.44 -8.69
CA ALA A 12 -1.58 -12.74 -8.82
C ALA A 12 -0.88 -12.91 -10.18
N ALA A 13 0.22 -13.66 -10.18
CA ALA A 13 0.96 -13.97 -11.40
C ALA A 13 0.15 -14.90 -12.32
N GLY A 14 0.29 -14.70 -13.63
CA GLY A 14 -0.37 -15.53 -14.64
C GLY A 14 -1.01 -14.69 -15.74
N ARG A 15 -1.64 -15.37 -16.70
CA ARG A 15 -2.45 -14.72 -17.73
C ARG A 15 -3.80 -14.36 -17.13
N ALA A 16 -4.18 -13.10 -17.23
CA ALA A 16 -5.47 -12.60 -16.78
C ALA A 16 -6.01 -11.54 -17.76
N ALA A 17 -7.31 -11.24 -17.68
CA ALA A 17 -7.89 -10.12 -18.43
C ALA A 17 -7.27 -8.79 -17.99
N VAL A 18 -7.07 -8.62 -16.70
CA VAL A 18 -6.49 -7.42 -16.09
C VAL A 18 -5.40 -7.81 -15.10
N ALA A 19 -4.31 -7.05 -15.10
CA ALA A 19 -3.30 -7.03 -14.04
C ALA A 19 -3.17 -5.61 -13.48
N VAL A 20 -3.02 -5.48 -12.17
CA VAL A 20 -2.80 -4.17 -11.54
C VAL A 20 -1.32 -4.02 -11.25
N LEU A 21 -0.72 -2.93 -11.71
CA LEU A 21 0.62 -2.51 -11.31
C LEU A 21 0.51 -1.27 -10.42
N ARG A 22 1.03 -1.34 -9.21
CA ARG A 22 0.96 -0.25 -8.23
C ARG A 22 2.31 0.43 -8.08
N LEU A 23 2.28 1.76 -7.94
CA LEU A 23 3.43 2.61 -7.66
C LEU A 23 3.17 3.39 -6.36
N SER A 24 4.19 3.60 -5.52
CA SER A 24 4.09 4.39 -4.29
C SER A 24 5.38 5.16 -4.02
N GLY A 25 5.26 6.48 -3.79
CA GLY A 25 6.39 7.33 -3.41
C GLY A 25 6.40 8.70 -4.12
N PRO A 26 7.42 9.53 -3.86
CA PRO A 26 7.47 10.93 -4.32
C PRO A 26 7.51 11.10 -5.85
N ASP A 27 8.04 10.14 -6.59
CA ASP A 27 8.11 10.14 -8.06
C ASP A 27 6.90 9.46 -8.72
N ALA A 28 5.95 8.90 -7.95
CA ALA A 28 4.80 8.20 -8.52
C ALA A 28 4.00 9.10 -9.47
N ARG A 29 3.80 10.38 -9.09
CA ARG A 29 3.15 11.39 -9.94
C ARG A 29 3.88 11.57 -11.27
N ARG A 30 5.20 11.74 -11.21
CA ARG A 30 6.06 11.97 -12.40
C ARG A 30 5.99 10.75 -13.31
N ALA A 31 6.15 9.55 -12.77
CA ALA A 31 6.12 8.31 -13.54
C ALA A 31 4.76 8.09 -14.23
N VAL A 32 3.65 8.26 -13.51
CA VAL A 32 2.31 8.12 -14.08
C VAL A 32 2.07 9.16 -15.18
N THR A 33 2.52 10.40 -14.97
CA THR A 33 2.35 11.48 -15.97
C THR A 33 3.16 11.19 -17.24
N LEU A 34 4.38 10.67 -17.11
CA LEU A 34 5.21 10.32 -18.27
C LEU A 34 4.63 9.15 -19.08
N LEU A 35 4.06 8.14 -18.41
CA LEU A 35 3.46 6.98 -19.07
C LEU A 35 2.09 7.28 -19.68
N ALA A 36 1.22 7.98 -18.94
CA ALA A 36 -0.21 8.11 -19.26
C ALA A 36 -0.62 9.50 -19.78
N GLY A 37 0.33 10.45 -19.84
CA GLY A 37 0.06 11.86 -20.12
C GLY A 37 -0.57 12.55 -18.93
N ALA A 38 -1.72 13.21 -19.12
CA ALA A 38 -2.36 13.93 -18.02
C ALA A 38 -2.78 12.98 -16.88
N LEU A 39 -2.44 13.37 -15.65
CA LEU A 39 -2.79 12.63 -14.44
C LEU A 39 -4.32 12.63 -14.24
N PRO A 40 -4.95 11.47 -13.94
CA PRO A 40 -6.37 11.43 -13.61
C PRO A 40 -6.69 12.24 -12.34
N PRO A 41 -7.92 12.77 -12.21
CA PRO A 41 -8.40 13.30 -10.94
C PRO A 41 -8.30 12.24 -9.83
N ALA A 42 -8.08 12.71 -8.61
CA ALA A 42 -7.93 11.82 -7.46
C ALA A 42 -9.13 10.86 -7.32
N ARG A 43 -8.86 9.55 -7.27
CA ARG A 43 -9.84 8.46 -7.16
C ARG A 43 -10.83 8.34 -8.33
N VAL A 44 -10.51 8.92 -9.48
CA VAL A 44 -11.29 8.76 -10.69
C VAL A 44 -10.50 7.90 -11.67
N ALA A 45 -11.04 6.75 -12.03
CA ALA A 45 -10.47 5.91 -13.06
C ALA A 45 -10.62 6.59 -14.42
N GLN A 46 -9.53 6.68 -15.17
CA GLN A 46 -9.56 7.17 -16.55
C GLN A 46 -8.83 6.21 -17.47
N ARG A 47 -9.42 5.97 -18.64
CA ARG A 47 -8.78 5.20 -19.70
C ARG A 47 -7.63 6.02 -20.30
N ARG A 48 -6.45 5.41 -20.40
CA ARG A 48 -5.23 6.03 -20.91
C ARG A 48 -4.49 5.04 -21.79
N ARG A 49 -4.01 5.53 -22.93
CA ARG A 49 -2.97 4.86 -23.70
C ARG A 49 -1.64 5.11 -23.00
N LEU A 50 -0.99 4.04 -22.57
CA LEU A 50 0.33 4.10 -21.96
C LEU A 50 1.40 4.02 -23.03
N ILE A 51 2.41 4.89 -22.92
CA ILE A 51 3.50 4.97 -23.89
C ILE A 51 4.85 4.90 -23.18
N ASP A 52 5.87 4.40 -23.87
CA ASP A 52 7.26 4.63 -23.48
C ASP A 52 7.59 6.10 -23.77
N PRO A 53 7.93 6.92 -22.75
CA PRO A 53 8.22 8.34 -22.94
C PRO A 53 9.48 8.61 -23.77
N GLN A 54 10.36 7.63 -23.94
CA GLN A 54 11.59 7.76 -24.72
C GLN A 54 11.40 7.36 -26.19
N SER A 55 10.73 6.24 -26.46
CA SER A 55 10.56 5.71 -27.83
C SER A 55 9.23 6.13 -28.47
N GLY A 56 8.23 6.53 -27.68
CA GLY A 56 6.86 6.76 -28.14
C GLY A 56 6.07 5.47 -28.42
N GLU A 57 6.64 4.29 -28.15
CA GLU A 57 5.97 3.01 -28.32
C GLU A 57 4.74 2.90 -27.42
N ALA A 58 3.64 2.35 -27.94
CA ALA A 58 2.46 2.07 -27.14
C ALA A 58 2.65 0.77 -26.34
N LEU A 59 2.57 0.89 -25.02
CA LEU A 59 2.74 -0.21 -24.08
C LEU A 59 1.42 -0.94 -23.82
N ASP A 60 0.34 -0.16 -23.63
CA ASP A 60 -1.00 -0.68 -23.36
C ASP A 60 -2.08 0.40 -23.54
N ASP A 61 -3.36 0.01 -23.54
CA ASP A 61 -4.53 0.90 -23.37
C ASP A 61 -5.37 0.37 -22.20
N GLY A 62 -5.26 1.04 -21.04
CA GLY A 62 -5.78 0.55 -19.76
C GLY A 62 -6.39 1.65 -18.90
N LEU A 63 -6.81 1.32 -17.68
CA LEU A 63 -7.28 2.31 -16.71
C LEU A 63 -6.14 2.77 -15.80
N VAL A 64 -6.13 4.06 -15.48
CA VAL A 64 -5.19 4.64 -14.51
C VAL A 64 -5.99 5.25 -13.38
N LEU A 65 -5.58 4.94 -12.14
CA LEU A 65 -6.10 5.56 -10.93
C LEU A 65 -4.98 6.32 -10.22
N TRP A 66 -5.35 7.46 -9.63
CA TRP A 66 -4.46 8.31 -8.87
C TRP A 66 -4.95 8.52 -7.45
N PHE A 67 -4.08 8.31 -6.47
CA PHE A 67 -4.35 8.48 -5.05
C PHE A 67 -3.30 9.41 -4.44
N PRO A 68 -3.58 10.71 -4.32
CA PRO A 68 -2.62 11.64 -3.72
C PRO A 68 -2.49 11.40 -2.21
N ALA A 69 -1.27 11.61 -1.70
CA ALA A 69 -0.99 11.65 -0.27
C ALA A 69 -1.87 12.70 0.45
N PRO A 70 -2.17 12.52 1.76
CA PRO A 70 -1.91 11.35 2.60
C PRO A 70 -3.03 10.28 2.49
N ARG A 71 -3.98 10.47 1.55
CA ARG A 71 -5.17 9.64 1.44
C ARG A 71 -4.96 8.55 0.40
N SER A 72 -4.03 7.66 0.67
CA SER A 72 -3.70 6.48 -0.13
C SER A 72 -3.46 5.27 0.78
N ALA A 73 -3.25 4.09 0.18
CA ALA A 73 -2.98 2.86 0.92
C ALA A 73 -1.69 2.93 1.75
N THR A 74 -0.63 3.53 1.20
CA THR A 74 0.66 3.68 1.88
C THR A 74 0.78 4.99 2.66
N GLY A 75 -0.13 5.95 2.44
CA GLY A 75 0.01 7.32 2.93
C GLY A 75 0.86 8.22 2.03
N GLU A 76 1.48 7.67 0.97
CA GLU A 76 2.27 8.40 -0.03
C GLU A 76 1.43 8.71 -1.28
N ASP A 77 2.02 9.39 -2.25
CA ASP A 77 1.45 9.48 -3.60
C ASP A 77 1.46 8.08 -4.25
N VAL A 78 0.28 7.61 -4.69
CA VAL A 78 0.10 6.25 -5.24
C VAL A 78 -0.59 6.31 -6.60
N GLY A 79 -0.01 5.62 -7.57
CA GLY A 79 -0.61 5.36 -8.88
C GLY A 79 -0.94 3.88 -9.05
N GLU A 80 -2.06 3.58 -9.69
CA GLU A 80 -2.38 2.22 -10.12
C GLU A 80 -2.63 2.18 -11.62
N LEU A 81 -1.94 1.28 -12.31
CA LEU A 81 -2.11 0.99 -13.72
C LEU A 81 -2.85 -0.35 -13.84
N HIS A 82 -4.05 -0.32 -14.41
CA HIS A 82 -4.89 -1.48 -14.64
C HIS A 82 -4.72 -1.88 -16.10
N LEU A 83 -3.82 -2.83 -16.30
CA LEU A 83 -3.26 -3.22 -17.59
C LEU A 83 -3.90 -4.52 -18.09
N HIS A 84 -3.79 -4.80 -19.39
CA HIS A 84 -4.03 -6.15 -19.88
C HIS A 84 -3.05 -7.12 -19.23
N GLY A 85 -3.57 -8.21 -18.65
CA GLY A 85 -2.80 -9.16 -17.82
C GLY A 85 -1.92 -10.13 -18.60
N SER A 86 -1.16 -9.63 -19.58
CA SER A 86 -0.15 -10.41 -20.30
C SER A 86 1.26 -10.16 -19.73
N ARG A 87 2.11 -11.20 -19.77
CA ARG A 87 3.50 -11.08 -19.30
C ARG A 87 4.29 -10.03 -20.08
N ALA A 88 4.01 -9.89 -21.38
CA ALA A 88 4.70 -8.92 -22.25
C ALA A 88 4.37 -7.48 -21.86
N VAL A 89 3.08 -7.16 -21.64
CA VAL A 89 2.63 -5.82 -21.21
C VAL A 89 3.24 -5.46 -19.85
N LEU A 90 3.15 -6.35 -18.86
CA LEU A 90 3.73 -6.10 -17.54
C LEU A 90 5.24 -5.89 -17.62
N ALA A 91 5.96 -6.73 -18.37
CA ALA A 91 7.41 -6.59 -18.53
C ALA A 91 7.80 -5.25 -19.17
N ALA A 92 7.13 -4.85 -20.26
CA ALA A 92 7.40 -3.59 -20.95
C ALA A 92 7.15 -2.37 -20.05
N VAL A 93 6.03 -2.33 -19.34
CA VAL A 93 5.73 -1.22 -18.41
C VAL A 93 6.73 -1.18 -17.24
N MET A 94 7.06 -2.33 -16.65
CA MET A 94 8.03 -2.43 -15.55
C MET A 94 9.45 -2.02 -15.96
N GLU A 95 9.86 -2.34 -17.18
CA GLU A 95 11.14 -1.90 -17.75
C GLU A 95 11.19 -0.36 -17.87
N VAL A 96 10.13 0.26 -18.39
CA VAL A 96 10.03 1.72 -18.47
C VAL A 96 10.11 2.34 -17.07
N LEU A 97 9.37 1.82 -16.10
CA LEU A 97 9.42 2.33 -14.72
C LEU A 97 10.81 2.21 -14.09
N SER A 98 11.52 1.11 -14.37
CA SER A 98 12.90 0.91 -13.90
C SER A 98 13.84 1.94 -14.53
N ARG A 99 13.70 2.21 -15.85
CA ARG A 99 14.45 3.27 -16.56
C ARG A 99 14.16 4.67 -16.01
N LEU A 100 12.95 4.90 -15.48
CA LEU A 100 12.58 6.16 -14.83
C LEU A 100 13.16 6.33 -13.42
N GLY A 101 13.93 5.34 -12.92
CA GLY A 101 14.60 5.37 -11.62
C GLY A 101 13.75 4.85 -10.46
N LEU A 102 12.63 4.18 -10.74
CA LEU A 102 11.83 3.56 -9.69
C LEU A 102 12.36 2.15 -9.40
N ARG A 103 12.15 1.68 -8.18
CA ARG A 103 12.63 0.37 -7.71
C ARG A 103 11.49 -0.64 -7.60
N LEU A 104 11.77 -1.92 -7.85
CA LEU A 104 10.86 -3.00 -7.49
C LEU A 104 10.65 -3.06 -5.98
N ALA A 105 9.39 -3.13 -5.54
CA ALA A 105 9.05 -3.25 -4.13
C ALA A 105 9.54 -4.57 -3.51
N GLU A 106 9.99 -4.52 -2.26
CA GLU A 106 10.25 -5.72 -1.45
C GLU A 106 8.93 -6.40 -1.05
N PRO A 107 8.95 -7.71 -0.69
CA PRO A 107 7.78 -8.38 -0.14
C PRO A 107 7.19 -7.61 1.06
N GLY A 108 5.91 -7.30 0.99
CA GLY A 108 5.19 -6.56 2.06
C GLY A 108 5.54 -5.08 2.16
N GLU A 109 6.38 -4.51 1.28
CA GLU A 109 6.87 -3.13 1.43
C GLU A 109 5.75 -2.08 1.42
N PHE A 110 4.71 -2.25 0.60
CA PHE A 110 3.54 -1.35 0.60
C PHE A 110 2.83 -1.34 1.97
N THR A 111 2.61 -2.52 2.57
CA THR A 111 1.99 -2.65 3.89
C THR A 111 2.92 -2.11 4.99
N ARG A 112 4.24 -2.36 4.89
CA ARG A 112 5.25 -1.79 5.79
C ARG A 112 5.21 -0.26 5.77
N ARG A 113 5.14 0.35 4.59
CA ARG A 113 5.04 1.82 4.44
C ARG A 113 3.72 2.35 5.00
N ALA A 114 2.62 1.64 4.79
CA ALA A 114 1.33 1.99 5.38
C ALA A 114 1.40 2.01 6.92
N PHE A 115 2.03 1.02 7.54
CA PHE A 115 2.30 0.99 8.98
C PHE A 115 3.17 2.17 9.44
N LEU A 116 4.31 2.40 8.77
CA LEU A 116 5.23 3.50 9.11
C LEU A 116 4.59 4.89 8.96
N ASN A 117 3.63 5.04 8.05
CA ASN A 117 2.87 6.28 7.85
C ASN A 117 1.58 6.35 8.68
N GLY A 118 1.40 5.47 9.66
CA GLY A 118 0.25 5.47 10.57
C GLY A 118 -1.09 5.22 9.89
N LYS A 119 -1.09 4.57 8.72
CA LYS A 119 -2.32 4.19 8.00
C LYS A 119 -2.99 2.97 8.62
N LEU A 120 -2.21 2.17 9.31
CA LEU A 120 -2.62 0.93 9.97
C LEU A 120 -1.65 0.62 11.11
N ASP A 121 -2.13 -0.08 12.14
CA ASP A 121 -1.27 -0.65 13.19
C ASP A 121 -0.65 -1.99 12.77
N LEU A 122 0.18 -2.58 13.62
CA LEU A 122 0.87 -3.84 13.32
C LEU A 122 -0.10 -5.02 13.18
N LEU A 123 -1.16 -5.06 13.99
CA LEU A 123 -2.16 -6.14 13.94
C LEU A 123 -2.98 -6.06 12.65
N GLN A 124 -3.30 -4.85 12.20
CA GLN A 124 -3.96 -4.61 10.93
C GLN A 124 -3.04 -4.96 9.75
N ALA A 125 -1.73 -4.73 9.86
CA ALA A 125 -0.75 -5.17 8.86
C ALA A 125 -0.75 -6.70 8.71
N GLU A 126 -0.70 -7.42 9.83
CA GLU A 126 -0.77 -8.89 9.87
C GLU A 126 -2.11 -9.40 9.34
N ALA A 127 -3.21 -8.74 9.69
CA ALA A 127 -4.55 -9.09 9.22
C ALA A 127 -4.69 -9.05 7.69
N ILE A 128 -3.95 -8.17 7.01
CA ILE A 128 -3.92 -8.14 5.53
C ILE A 128 -3.30 -9.43 4.98
N ALA A 129 -2.21 -9.91 5.59
CA ALA A 129 -1.58 -11.17 5.19
C ALA A 129 -2.52 -12.36 5.46
N ASP A 130 -3.13 -12.40 6.65
CA ASP A 130 -4.10 -13.45 7.02
C ASP A 130 -5.31 -13.47 6.10
N LEU A 131 -5.84 -12.28 5.74
CA LEU A 131 -6.97 -12.16 4.83
C LEU A 131 -6.63 -12.66 3.43
N THR A 132 -5.41 -12.36 2.96
CA THR A 132 -4.92 -12.81 1.65
C THR A 132 -4.71 -14.33 1.61
N ALA A 133 -4.28 -14.92 2.73
CA ALA A 133 -4.04 -16.37 2.86
C ALA A 133 -5.28 -17.18 3.30
N ALA A 134 -6.43 -16.53 3.57
CA ALA A 134 -7.59 -17.21 4.13
C ALA A 134 -8.23 -18.22 3.15
N GLU A 135 -8.33 -19.49 3.57
CA GLU A 135 -8.97 -20.57 2.80
C GLU A 135 -10.39 -20.90 3.29
N THR A 136 -10.71 -20.51 4.53
CA THR A 136 -12.02 -20.78 5.15
C THR A 136 -12.80 -19.51 5.45
N LYS A 137 -14.13 -19.64 5.52
CA LYS A 137 -15.01 -18.54 5.95
C LYS A 137 -14.66 -18.04 7.36
N ALA A 138 -14.21 -18.92 8.24
CA ALA A 138 -13.83 -18.58 9.60
C ALA A 138 -12.54 -17.74 9.63
N GLN A 139 -11.49 -18.15 8.93
CA GLN A 139 -10.24 -17.38 8.79
C GLN A 139 -10.52 -15.99 8.19
N ARG A 140 -11.28 -15.92 7.09
CA ARG A 140 -11.64 -14.64 6.46
C ARG A 140 -12.39 -13.72 7.43
N ARG A 141 -13.35 -14.24 8.21
CA ARG A 141 -14.10 -13.43 9.19
C ARG A 141 -13.19 -12.93 10.32
N GLN A 142 -12.28 -13.76 10.81
CA GLN A 142 -11.32 -13.38 11.85
C GLN A 142 -10.38 -12.28 11.35
N ALA A 143 -9.77 -12.46 10.18
CA ALA A 143 -8.86 -11.47 9.59
C ALA A 143 -9.57 -10.13 9.32
N MET A 144 -10.83 -10.15 8.85
CA MET A 144 -11.62 -8.93 8.67
C MET A 144 -11.87 -8.15 9.98
N ARG A 145 -12.13 -8.85 11.09
CA ARG A 145 -12.31 -8.21 12.41
C ARG A 145 -11.01 -7.58 12.91
N GLN A 146 -9.89 -8.30 12.76
CA GLN A 146 -8.57 -7.78 13.13
C GLN A 146 -8.18 -6.57 12.28
N LEU A 147 -8.45 -6.61 10.97
CA LEU A 147 -8.28 -5.46 10.08
C LEU A 147 -9.14 -4.26 10.50
N GLY A 148 -10.33 -4.53 11.06
CA GLY A 148 -11.21 -3.53 11.65
C GLY A 148 -10.71 -2.91 12.96
N GLY A 149 -9.61 -3.41 13.54
CA GLY A 149 -9.00 -2.88 14.76
C GLY A 149 -9.48 -3.53 16.06
N GLU A 150 -10.39 -4.51 16.01
CA GLU A 150 -11.03 -5.06 17.22
C GLU A 150 -10.01 -5.63 18.24
N LEU A 151 -8.95 -6.29 17.77
CA LEU A 151 -7.88 -6.80 18.63
C LEU A 151 -6.97 -5.68 19.18
N GLY A 152 -6.72 -4.65 18.38
CA GLY A 152 -5.98 -3.46 18.80
C GLY A 152 -6.66 -2.75 19.96
N ASP A 153 -7.99 -2.57 19.87
CA ASP A 153 -8.79 -1.95 20.92
C ASP A 153 -8.70 -2.70 22.26
N VAL A 154 -8.73 -4.04 22.22
CA VAL A 154 -8.59 -4.88 23.42
C VAL A 154 -7.22 -4.67 24.07
N TYR A 155 -6.14 -4.72 23.29
CA TYR A 155 -4.78 -4.57 23.79
C TYR A 155 -4.51 -3.17 24.31
N HIS A 156 -4.99 -2.13 23.63
CA HIS A 156 -4.93 -0.76 24.14
C HIS A 156 -5.67 -0.63 25.46
N GLY A 157 -6.86 -1.24 25.59
CA GLY A 157 -7.60 -1.28 26.84
C GLY A 157 -6.86 -1.99 27.98
N TRP A 158 -6.09 -3.05 27.70
CA TRP A 158 -5.22 -3.68 28.71
C TRP A 158 -4.03 -2.79 29.07
N ARG A 159 -3.33 -2.24 28.07
CA ARG A 159 -2.18 -1.35 28.26
C ARG A 159 -2.56 -0.18 29.16
N ASP A 160 -3.65 0.51 28.86
CA ASP A 160 -4.08 1.70 29.60
C ASP A 160 -4.47 1.39 31.05
N ARG A 161 -4.92 0.16 31.34
CA ARG A 161 -5.13 -0.31 32.72
C ARG A 161 -3.81 -0.57 33.44
N LEU A 162 -2.88 -1.26 32.80
CA LEU A 162 -1.57 -1.57 33.36
C LEU A 162 -0.74 -0.31 33.61
N THR A 163 -0.73 0.63 32.66
CA THR A 163 -0.03 1.92 32.81
C THR A 163 -0.57 2.73 33.99
N ARG A 164 -1.89 2.71 34.22
CA ARG A 164 -2.48 3.37 35.40
C ARG A 164 -2.06 2.72 36.71
N ILE A 165 -2.06 1.38 36.77
CA ILE A 165 -1.59 0.65 37.96
C ILE A 165 -0.12 0.97 38.23
N LEU A 166 0.72 0.96 37.18
CA LEU A 166 2.13 1.30 37.30
C LEU A 166 2.33 2.73 37.80
N ALA A 167 1.58 3.70 37.27
CA ALA A 167 1.63 5.08 37.73
C ALA A 167 1.29 5.24 39.22
N HIS A 168 0.30 4.49 39.73
CA HIS A 168 0.00 4.50 41.17
C HIS A 168 1.09 3.84 42.01
N LEU A 169 1.69 2.76 41.52
CA LEU A 169 2.78 2.10 42.23
C LEU A 169 4.02 3.00 42.33
N GLU A 170 4.39 3.65 41.22
CA GLU A 170 5.51 4.61 41.20
C GLU A 170 5.24 5.77 42.16
N ALA A 171 4.02 6.32 42.17
CA ALA A 171 3.65 7.38 43.11
C ALA A 171 3.77 6.92 44.59
N ALA A 172 3.35 5.70 44.92
CA ALA A 172 3.48 5.16 46.27
C ALA A 172 4.94 4.87 46.68
N ILE A 173 5.83 4.63 45.71
CA ILE A 173 7.27 4.44 45.95
C ILE A 173 7.95 5.79 46.18
N ASP A 174 7.63 6.79 45.35
CA ASP A 174 8.23 8.13 45.43
C ASP A 174 7.74 8.94 46.64
N PHE A 175 6.51 8.68 47.11
CA PHE A 175 5.87 9.36 48.22
C PHE A 175 5.34 8.36 49.27
N PRO A 176 6.20 7.66 50.02
CA PRO A 176 5.79 6.59 50.95
C PRO A 176 5.07 7.09 52.21
N ASP A 177 5.15 8.40 52.49
CA ASP A 177 4.53 9.05 53.66
C ASP A 177 3.20 9.76 53.33
N GLU A 178 2.74 9.74 52.07
CA GLU A 178 1.39 10.15 51.63
C GLU A 178 0.50 8.91 51.37
#